data_AF-A0A7S4DZZ6-F1
#
_entry.id   AF-A0A7S4DZZ6-F1
#
_cell.length_a   1.000
_cell.length_b   1.000
_cell.length_c   1.000
_cell.angle_alpha   90.00
_cell.angle_beta   90.00
_cell.angle_gamma   90.00
#
_symmetry.space_group_name_H-M   'P 1'
#
loop_
_entity.id
_entity.type
_entity.pdbx_description
1 polymer ?
#
loop_
_entity_poly.entity_id
_entity_poly.type
_entity_poly.pdbx_seq_one_letter_code
_entity_poly.pdbx_strand_id
1 'polypeptide(L)'
;FAGTAVGIVGILLIRAGVRWFEDHEMGGVHSFGRKALFATVASLLFVISCLYRALNIADEGAAMCRSEPTHFNAPVAGRFVATIGEVALVIQVSLYIDETAHRLHAARGLWSNVFSRATSVSFSTMGPVLVAETLSWSGVLSGNSKFYCAEYVLWMIIAFTWAWDSAELLHKSIRLGDQAMHALILIGSVGLFMFNAFFEIPHFFKYQRDDTSAARVPGLWECIQEKDSPLWLKRLPFFFCYFIGCSWSSVAVAYRFALGLKRAAAAARREPQKSKTE
;
A
#
# COMPACT_ATOMS: atom_id res chain seq x y z
N PHE A 1 22.63 -15.00 -5.67
CA PHE A 1 22.05 -16.35 -5.60
C PHE A 1 21.13 -16.56 -4.40
N ALA A 2 21.45 -16.10 -3.18
CA ALA A 2 20.53 -16.21 -2.03
C ALA A 2 19.25 -15.34 -2.18
N GLY A 3 19.35 -14.13 -2.74
CA GLY A 3 18.19 -13.23 -2.90
C GLY A 3 17.13 -13.71 -3.91
N THR A 4 17.56 -14.36 -4.99
CA THR A 4 16.64 -14.99 -5.97
C THR A 4 15.95 -16.22 -5.38
N ALA A 5 16.66 -17.01 -4.55
CA ALA A 5 16.06 -18.13 -3.85
C ALA A 5 15.01 -17.67 -2.82
N VAL A 6 15.26 -16.59 -2.08
CA VAL A 6 14.29 -16.02 -1.12
C VAL A 6 13.07 -15.43 -1.83
N GLY A 7 13.26 -14.74 -2.96
CA GLY A 7 12.15 -14.22 -3.77
C GLY A 7 11.29 -15.32 -4.39
N ILE A 8 11.91 -16.37 -4.93
CA ILE A 8 11.21 -17.54 -5.48
C ILE A 8 10.47 -18.30 -4.37
N VAL A 9 11.10 -18.51 -3.21
CA VAL A 9 10.44 -19.13 -2.04
C VAL A 9 9.29 -18.26 -1.53
N GLY A 10 9.43 -16.93 -1.50
CA GLY A 10 8.36 -16.01 -1.14
C GLY A 10 7.17 -16.07 -2.09
N ILE A 11 7.41 -16.09 -3.40
CA ILE A 11 6.36 -16.24 -4.42
C ILE A 11 5.71 -17.64 -4.34
N LEU A 12 6.50 -18.68 -4.09
CA LEU A 12 5.99 -20.05 -3.91
C LEU A 12 5.17 -20.20 -2.63
N LEU A 13 5.52 -19.52 -1.54
CA LEU A 13 4.74 -19.49 -0.30
C LEU A 13 3.44 -18.70 -0.46
N ILE A 14 3.46 -17.56 -1.17
CA ILE A 14 2.25 -16.80 -1.52
C ILE A 14 1.34 -17.66 -2.40
N ARG A 15 1.91 -18.34 -3.41
CA ARG A 15 1.17 -19.20 -4.33
C ARG A 15 0.63 -20.47 -3.67
N ALA A 16 1.37 -21.06 -2.73
CA ALA A 16 0.91 -22.17 -1.90
C ALA A 16 -0.19 -21.72 -0.91
N GLY A 17 -0.05 -20.51 -0.34
CA GLY A 17 -1.07 -19.89 0.50
C GLY A 17 -2.37 -19.60 -0.26
N VAL A 18 -2.28 -19.16 -1.51
CA VAL A 18 -3.45 -18.93 -2.38
C VAL A 18 -4.09 -20.25 -2.82
N ARG A 19 -3.30 -21.25 -3.25
CA ARG A 19 -3.84 -22.56 -3.69
C ARG A 19 -4.45 -23.39 -2.55
N TRP A 20 -3.81 -23.41 -1.38
CA TRP A 20 -4.41 -24.01 -0.18
C TRP A 20 -5.77 -23.34 0.16
N PHE A 21 -5.91 -22.05 -0.15
CA PHE A 21 -7.13 -21.29 0.08
C PHE A 21 -8.23 -21.56 -0.96
N GLU A 22 -7.85 -21.69 -2.24
CA GLU A 22 -8.76 -22.01 -3.35
C GLU A 22 -9.33 -23.43 -3.24
N ASP A 23 -8.52 -24.38 -2.76
CA ASP A 23 -8.96 -25.77 -2.55
C ASP A 23 -9.87 -25.94 -1.31
N HIS A 24 -10.03 -24.89 -0.49
CA HIS A 24 -10.86 -24.87 0.74
C HIS A 24 -12.04 -23.87 0.67
N GLU A 25 -12.75 -23.80 -0.47
CA GLU A 25 -14.18 -23.46 -0.39
C GLU A 25 -14.85 -24.23 0.76
N MET A 26 -15.74 -23.60 1.56
CA MET A 26 -17.01 -24.16 2.08
C MET A 26 -17.59 -23.33 3.23
N GLY A 27 -18.80 -22.77 3.00
CA GLY A 27 -19.84 -22.63 4.03
C GLY A 27 -19.93 -21.32 4.83
N GLY A 28 -20.46 -20.26 4.22
CA GLY A 28 -21.40 -19.24 4.78
C GLY A 28 -21.07 -18.41 6.04
N VAL A 29 -20.17 -18.86 6.92
CA VAL A 29 -19.88 -18.29 8.25
C VAL A 29 -18.37 -18.02 8.43
N HIS A 30 -17.52 -18.56 7.54
CA HIS A 30 -16.05 -18.45 7.59
C HIS A 30 -15.43 -17.18 6.93
N SER A 31 -16.19 -16.38 6.18
CA SER A 31 -15.65 -15.19 5.50
C SER A 31 -15.19 -14.08 6.47
N PHE A 32 -15.83 -14.00 7.64
CA PHE A 32 -15.52 -13.07 8.73
C PHE A 32 -14.09 -13.22 9.25
N GLY A 33 -13.64 -14.47 9.45
CA GLY A 33 -12.30 -14.74 9.99
C GLY A 33 -11.18 -14.41 9.00
N ARG A 34 -11.40 -14.72 7.71
CA ARG A 34 -10.38 -14.56 6.68
C ARG A 34 -10.10 -13.09 6.34
N LYS A 35 -11.14 -12.30 6.06
CA LYS A 35 -10.94 -10.87 5.74
C LYS A 35 -10.33 -10.12 6.94
N ALA A 36 -10.76 -10.45 8.16
CA ALA A 36 -10.18 -9.91 9.39
C ALA A 36 -8.70 -10.28 9.53
N LEU A 37 -8.36 -11.54 9.31
CA LEU A 37 -6.96 -12.00 9.36
C LEU A 37 -6.11 -11.25 8.33
N PHE A 38 -6.56 -11.13 7.08
CA PHE A 38 -5.82 -10.39 6.06
C PHE A 38 -5.64 -8.92 6.40
N ALA A 39 -6.70 -8.23 6.85
CA ALA A 39 -6.61 -6.83 7.24
C ALA A 39 -5.66 -6.63 8.45
N THR A 40 -5.68 -7.53 9.42
CA THR A 40 -4.79 -7.48 10.59
C THR A 40 -3.34 -7.78 10.21
N VAL A 41 -3.08 -8.84 9.43
CA VAL A 41 -1.73 -9.18 8.96
C VAL A 41 -1.17 -8.06 8.10
N ALA A 42 -1.97 -7.52 7.17
CA ALA A 42 -1.57 -6.38 6.35
C ALA A 42 -1.24 -5.15 7.20
N SER A 43 -2.05 -4.84 8.21
CA SER A 43 -1.76 -3.74 9.14
C SER A 43 -0.45 -3.96 9.91
N LEU A 44 -0.21 -5.17 10.41
CA LEU A 44 1.04 -5.51 11.09
C LEU A 44 2.25 -5.36 10.17
N LEU A 45 2.17 -5.90 8.95
CA LEU A 45 3.24 -5.80 7.96
C LEU A 45 3.54 -4.33 7.60
N PHE A 46 2.50 -3.51 7.43
CA PHE A 46 2.67 -2.09 7.17
C PHE A 46 3.29 -1.34 8.36
N VAL A 47 2.82 -1.58 9.58
CA VAL A 47 3.38 -0.96 10.80
C VAL A 47 4.84 -1.34 10.99
N ILE A 48 5.18 -2.62 10.82
CA ILE A 48 6.57 -3.10 10.91
C ILE A 48 7.43 -2.46 9.81
N SER A 49 6.91 -2.35 8.59
CA SER A 49 7.58 -1.67 7.49
C SER A 49 7.86 -0.20 7.82
N CYS A 50 6.85 0.54 8.29
CA CYS A 50 7.01 1.93 8.72
C CYS A 50 8.02 2.07 9.86
N LEU A 51 7.97 1.19 10.88
CA LEU A 51 8.92 1.22 11.99
C LEU A 51 10.35 0.97 11.50
N TYR A 52 10.55 -0.03 10.64
CA TYR A 52 11.84 -0.31 10.04
C TYR A 52 12.36 0.90 9.27
N ARG A 53 11.53 1.53 8.44
CA ARG A 53 11.92 2.71 7.63
C ARG A 53 12.14 3.96 8.48
N ALA A 54 11.48 4.10 9.62
CA ALA A 54 11.74 5.17 10.58
C ALA A 54 13.11 5.04 11.26
N LEU A 55 13.58 3.80 11.47
CA LEU A 55 14.86 3.50 12.10
C LEU A 55 16.02 3.44 11.10
N ASN A 56 15.78 2.87 9.90
CA ASN A 56 16.76 2.68 8.83
C ASN A 56 16.40 3.57 7.64
N ILE A 57 16.48 4.89 7.85
CA ILE A 57 16.09 5.87 6.84
C ILE A 57 17.09 5.82 5.68
N ALA A 58 16.57 5.39 4.53
CA ALA A 58 17.27 5.36 3.25
C ALA A 58 16.41 6.06 2.18
N ASP A 59 17.05 6.88 1.36
CA ASP A 59 16.49 7.40 0.12
C ASP A 59 16.89 6.43 -1.00
N GLU A 60 15.96 5.52 -1.32
CA GLU A 60 16.18 4.40 -2.23
C GLU A 60 16.43 4.85 -3.67
N GLY A 61 15.89 6.00 -4.09
CA GLY A 61 16.06 6.56 -5.43
C GLY A 61 17.43 7.24 -5.63
N ALA A 62 17.97 7.82 -4.56
CA ALA A 62 19.31 8.42 -4.56
C ALA A 62 20.40 7.50 -4.00
N ALA A 63 20.03 6.27 -3.58
CA ALA A 63 20.89 5.34 -2.84
C ALA A 63 21.57 5.99 -1.62
N MET A 64 20.92 6.96 -0.97
CA MET A 64 21.48 7.64 0.20
C MET A 64 21.01 6.96 1.47
N CYS A 65 21.92 6.64 2.38
CA CYS A 65 21.58 6.04 3.67
C CYS A 65 22.12 6.91 4.80
N ARG A 66 21.32 7.08 5.86
CA ARG A 66 21.76 7.84 7.03
C ARG A 66 22.89 7.13 7.79
N SER A 67 22.76 5.83 8.00
CA SER A 67 23.75 5.00 8.71
C SER A 67 24.64 4.23 7.73
N GLU A 68 25.66 3.55 8.28
CA GLU A 68 26.58 2.71 7.50
C GLU A 68 25.85 1.65 6.66
N PRO A 69 26.33 1.37 5.44
CA PRO A 69 25.74 0.34 4.61
C PRO A 69 25.89 -1.01 5.32
N THR A 70 24.75 -1.58 5.69
CA THR A 70 24.66 -2.96 6.20
C THR A 70 23.61 -3.69 5.39
N HIS A 71 23.53 -5.02 5.53
CA HIS A 71 22.45 -5.79 4.91
C HIS A 71 21.04 -5.34 5.36
N PHE A 72 20.93 -4.63 6.49
CA PHE A 72 19.71 -4.05 7.04
C PHE A 72 19.55 -2.56 6.78
N ASN A 73 20.54 -1.93 6.15
CA ASN A 73 20.53 -0.50 5.87
C ASN A 73 21.20 -0.27 4.51
N ALA A 74 20.60 -0.86 3.49
CA ALA A 74 20.98 -0.76 2.08
C ALA A 74 19.74 -0.42 1.25
N PRO A 75 19.90 0.21 0.07
CA PRO A 75 18.78 0.58 -0.79
C PRO A 75 17.85 -0.59 -1.14
N VAL A 76 18.41 -1.76 -1.43
CA VAL A 76 17.63 -2.98 -1.69
C VAL A 76 16.80 -3.45 -0.50
N ALA A 77 17.33 -3.33 0.72
CA ALA A 77 16.63 -3.73 1.93
C ALA A 77 15.50 -2.73 2.26
N GLY A 78 15.77 -1.43 2.11
CA GLY A 78 14.77 -0.37 2.21
C GLY A 78 13.62 -0.59 1.22
N ARG A 79 13.95 -0.81 -0.06
CA ARG A 79 12.96 -1.06 -1.11
C ARG A 79 12.13 -2.31 -0.86
N PHE A 80 12.75 -3.42 -0.45
CA PHE A 80 12.03 -4.64 -0.13
C PHE A 80 11.00 -4.43 1.00
N VAL A 81 11.40 -3.73 2.06
CA VAL A 81 10.50 -3.42 3.17
C VAL A 81 9.41 -2.43 2.73
N ALA A 82 9.74 -1.46 1.88
CA ALA A 82 8.78 -0.54 1.28
C ALA A 82 7.72 -1.30 0.47
N THR A 83 8.12 -2.17 -0.46
CA THR A 83 7.23 -3.02 -1.27
C THR A 83 6.26 -3.82 -0.41
N ILE A 84 6.74 -4.46 0.66
CA ILE A 84 5.87 -5.21 1.58
C ILE A 84 4.84 -4.27 2.22
N GLY A 85 5.29 -3.11 2.70
CA GLY A 85 4.42 -2.12 3.31
C GLY A 85 3.37 -1.60 2.33
N GLU A 86 3.79 -1.20 1.14
CA GLU A 86 2.95 -0.64 0.09
C GLU A 86 1.87 -1.62 -0.37
N VAL A 87 2.22 -2.87 -0.65
CA VAL A 87 1.24 -3.92 -0.96
C VAL A 87 0.29 -4.15 0.21
N ALA A 88 0.81 -4.20 1.44
CA ALA A 88 -0.01 -4.38 2.63
C ALA A 88 -0.99 -3.22 2.85
N LEU A 89 -0.56 -1.98 2.63
CA LEU A 89 -1.43 -0.79 2.67
C LEU A 89 -2.56 -0.92 1.65
N VAL A 90 -2.23 -1.32 0.42
CA VAL A 90 -3.24 -1.49 -0.64
C VAL A 90 -4.23 -2.58 -0.28
N ILE A 91 -3.78 -3.74 0.23
CA ILE A 91 -4.67 -4.79 0.72
C ILE A 91 -5.61 -4.23 1.79
N GLN A 92 -5.05 -3.54 2.78
CA GLN A 92 -5.79 -3.05 3.93
C GLN A 92 -6.87 -2.03 3.53
N VAL A 93 -6.50 -1.00 2.77
CA VAL A 93 -7.42 0.05 2.33
C VAL A 93 -8.47 -0.52 1.39
N SER A 94 -8.08 -1.42 0.47
CA SER A 94 -9.01 -2.06 -0.46
C SER A 94 -10.08 -2.89 0.25
N LEU A 95 -9.69 -3.67 1.27
CA LEU A 95 -10.61 -4.45 2.10
C LEU A 95 -11.55 -3.55 2.91
N TYR A 96 -11.02 -2.46 3.47
CA TYR A 96 -11.84 -1.50 4.22
C TYR A 96 -12.90 -0.82 3.34
N ILE A 97 -12.49 -0.32 2.17
CA ILE A 97 -13.41 0.30 1.20
C ILE A 97 -14.42 -0.73 0.70
N ASP A 98 -14.00 -1.97 0.45
CA ASP A 98 -14.88 -3.06 -0.03
C ASP A 98 -16.02 -3.35 0.93
N GLU A 99 -15.64 -3.65 2.16
CA GLU A 99 -16.60 -4.00 3.19
C GLU A 99 -17.55 -2.84 3.50
N THR A 100 -17.03 -1.61 3.48
CA THR A 100 -17.86 -0.44 3.74
C THR A 100 -18.80 -0.14 2.58
N ALA A 101 -18.36 -0.31 1.33
CA ALA A 101 -19.21 -0.16 0.16
C ALA A 101 -20.34 -1.20 0.12
N HIS A 102 -20.03 -2.46 0.41
CA HIS A 102 -21.03 -3.52 0.54
C HIS A 102 -22.07 -3.19 1.60
N ARG A 103 -21.62 -2.74 2.78
CA ARG A 103 -22.50 -2.37 3.90
C ARG A 103 -23.40 -1.16 3.61
N LEU A 104 -22.91 -0.20 2.82
CA LEU A 104 -23.64 1.03 2.50
C LEU A 104 -24.39 0.94 1.17
N HIS A 105 -24.38 -0.22 0.50
CA HIS A 105 -24.94 -0.41 -0.85
C HIS A 105 -24.47 0.68 -1.83
N ALA A 106 -23.19 1.07 -1.73
CA ALA A 106 -22.60 2.08 -2.59
C ALA A 106 -22.11 1.45 -3.90
N ALA A 107 -22.27 2.16 -5.02
CA ALA A 107 -21.67 1.76 -6.28
C ALA A 107 -20.14 1.89 -6.15
N ARG A 108 -19.38 0.83 -6.47
CA ARG A 108 -17.91 0.86 -6.44
C ARG A 108 -17.34 1.19 -7.81
N GLY A 109 -16.18 1.83 -7.79
CA GLY A 109 -15.25 1.85 -8.90
C GLY A 109 -15.62 2.90 -9.94
N LEU A 110 -14.93 4.04 -9.89
CA LEU A 110 -14.84 4.99 -11.01
C LEU A 110 -14.57 4.25 -12.34
N TRP A 111 -13.64 3.30 -12.27
CA TRP A 111 -13.15 2.52 -13.39
C TRP A 111 -14.06 1.35 -13.77
N SER A 112 -15.04 0.99 -12.93
CA SER A 112 -15.90 -0.18 -13.18
C SER A 112 -16.68 -0.03 -14.50
N ASN A 113 -17.20 1.17 -14.81
CA ASN A 113 -17.93 1.45 -16.04
C ASN A 113 -17.03 1.53 -17.29
N VAL A 114 -15.77 1.94 -17.11
CA VAL A 114 -14.81 2.06 -18.21
C VAL A 114 -14.23 0.68 -18.56
N PHE A 115 -13.79 -0.06 -17.55
CA PHE A 115 -13.22 -1.39 -17.73
C PHE A 115 -14.28 -2.43 -18.05
N SER A 116 -15.49 -2.40 -17.47
CA SER A 116 -16.56 -3.36 -17.85
C SER A 116 -16.94 -3.31 -19.33
N ARG A 117 -16.72 -2.18 -20.01
CA ARG A 117 -16.90 -2.05 -21.46
C ARG A 117 -15.75 -2.63 -22.28
N ALA A 118 -14.56 -2.73 -21.71
CA ALA A 118 -13.33 -3.15 -22.40
C ALA A 118 -12.84 -4.56 -22.00
N THR A 119 -13.12 -4.99 -20.77
CA THR A 119 -12.69 -6.24 -20.16
C THR A 119 -13.75 -6.76 -19.19
N SER A 120 -13.84 -8.08 -19.04
CA SER A 120 -14.73 -8.72 -18.05
C SER A 120 -14.19 -8.65 -16.62
N VAL A 121 -13.11 -7.89 -16.38
CA VAL A 121 -12.36 -7.88 -15.12
C VAL A 121 -12.68 -6.60 -14.35
N SER A 122 -13.16 -6.75 -13.12
CA SER A 122 -13.35 -5.62 -12.20
C SER A 122 -12.00 -4.98 -11.85
N PHE A 123 -11.90 -3.66 -11.98
CA PHE A 123 -10.68 -2.93 -11.65
C PHE A 123 -10.39 -3.01 -10.13
N SER A 124 -9.20 -3.49 -9.79
CA SER A 124 -8.69 -3.57 -8.42
C SER A 124 -7.39 -2.81 -8.33
N THR A 125 -7.21 -1.99 -7.29
CA THR A 125 -5.95 -1.29 -6.99
C THR A 125 -4.78 -2.24 -6.75
N MET A 126 -5.04 -3.55 -6.60
CA MET A 126 -4.01 -4.58 -6.54
C MET A 126 -3.20 -4.70 -7.84
N GLY A 127 -3.85 -4.58 -9.01
CA GLY A 127 -3.14 -4.63 -10.29
C GLY A 127 -2.12 -3.49 -10.43
N PRO A 128 -2.55 -2.22 -10.31
CA PRO A 128 -1.68 -1.07 -10.33
C PRO A 128 -0.54 -1.12 -9.31
N VAL A 129 -0.75 -1.57 -8.07
CA VAL A 129 0.35 -1.64 -7.09
C VAL A 129 1.39 -2.68 -7.49
N LEU A 130 0.98 -3.87 -7.96
CA LEU A 130 1.96 -4.88 -8.40
C LEU A 130 2.80 -4.39 -9.59
N VAL A 131 2.19 -3.65 -10.51
CA VAL A 131 2.92 -3.02 -11.62
C VAL A 131 3.82 -1.90 -11.10
N ALA A 132 3.36 -1.09 -10.13
CA ALA A 132 4.16 -0.02 -9.51
C ALA A 132 5.40 -0.59 -8.83
N GLU A 133 5.26 -1.66 -8.04
CA GLU A 133 6.38 -2.35 -7.42
C GLU A 133 7.33 -2.96 -8.45
N THR A 134 6.79 -3.56 -9.51
CA THR A 134 7.61 -4.12 -10.60
C THR A 134 8.45 -3.02 -11.29
N LEU A 135 7.85 -1.85 -11.53
CA LEU A 135 8.56 -0.69 -12.06
C LEU A 135 9.58 -0.17 -11.05
N SER A 136 9.23 -0.10 -9.77
CA SER A 136 10.14 0.31 -8.71
C SER A 136 11.41 -0.55 -8.67
N TRP A 137 11.23 -1.87 -8.67
CA TRP A 137 12.33 -2.83 -8.74
C TRP A 137 13.09 -2.74 -10.06
N SER A 138 12.42 -2.48 -11.18
CA SER A 138 13.09 -2.24 -12.46
C SER A 138 13.96 -0.99 -12.40
N GLY A 139 13.52 0.07 -11.73
CA GLY A 139 14.30 1.28 -11.47
C GLY A 139 15.54 0.99 -10.62
N VAL A 140 15.38 0.19 -9.57
CA VAL A 140 16.48 -0.23 -8.68
C VAL A 140 17.50 -1.08 -9.44
N LEU A 141 17.06 -2.04 -10.25
CA LEU A 141 17.94 -2.95 -10.99
C LEU A 141 18.63 -2.30 -12.18
N SER A 142 17.96 -1.37 -12.87
CA SER A 142 18.49 -0.70 -14.06
C SER A 142 19.21 0.61 -13.77
N GLY A 143 18.98 1.22 -12.59
CA GLY A 143 19.42 2.58 -12.27
C GLY A 143 18.68 3.67 -13.07
N ASN A 144 17.66 3.32 -13.85
CA ASN A 144 16.94 4.27 -14.70
C ASN A 144 15.77 4.90 -13.93
N SER A 145 15.87 6.22 -13.71
CA SER A 145 14.93 6.99 -12.92
C SER A 145 13.51 7.08 -13.53
N LYS A 146 13.37 6.81 -14.84
CA LYS A 146 12.06 6.81 -15.52
C LYS A 146 11.13 5.72 -15.00
N PHE A 147 11.67 4.61 -14.50
CA PHE A 147 10.84 3.56 -13.91
C PHE A 147 10.20 4.01 -12.59
N TYR A 148 10.93 4.74 -11.75
CA TYR A 148 10.34 5.36 -10.55
C TYR A 148 9.26 6.37 -10.93
N CYS A 149 9.50 7.20 -11.96
CA CYS A 149 8.46 8.12 -12.45
C CYS A 149 7.18 7.37 -12.84
N ALA A 150 7.29 6.23 -13.53
CA ALA A 150 6.14 5.41 -13.91
C ALA A 150 5.44 4.75 -12.70
N GLU A 151 6.20 4.31 -11.70
CA GLU A 151 5.69 3.88 -10.39
C GLU A 151 4.85 4.98 -9.73
N TYR A 152 5.36 6.23 -9.64
CA TYR A 152 4.62 7.34 -9.04
C TYR A 152 3.31 7.68 -9.77
N VAL A 153 3.28 7.52 -11.10
CA VAL A 153 2.05 7.67 -11.89
C VAL A 153 1.01 6.61 -11.51
N LEU A 154 1.42 5.36 -11.30
CA LEU A 154 0.50 4.31 -10.82
C LEU A 154 0.00 4.58 -9.41
N TRP A 155 0.86 5.10 -8.52
CA TRP A 155 0.43 5.56 -7.20
C TRP A 155 -0.58 6.71 -7.27
N MET A 156 -0.45 7.62 -8.22
CA MET A 156 -1.48 8.65 -8.46
C MET A 156 -2.82 8.04 -8.90
N ILE A 157 -2.80 7.00 -9.74
CA ILE A 157 -4.03 6.30 -10.15
C ILE A 157 -4.68 5.59 -8.96
N ILE A 158 -3.89 4.93 -8.11
CA ILE A 158 -4.36 4.29 -6.87
C ILE A 158 -4.98 5.34 -5.95
N ALA A 159 -4.26 6.44 -5.69
CA ALA A 159 -4.70 7.53 -4.83
C ALA A 159 -6.01 8.15 -5.34
N PHE A 160 -6.09 8.43 -6.64
CA PHE A 160 -7.31 8.97 -7.23
C PHE A 160 -8.51 8.02 -7.08
N THR A 161 -8.27 6.71 -7.23
CA THR A 161 -9.31 5.68 -7.02
C THR A 161 -9.78 5.67 -5.57
N TRP A 162 -8.87 5.70 -4.60
CA TRP A 162 -9.23 5.77 -3.18
C TRP A 162 -9.93 7.06 -2.78
N ALA A 163 -9.51 8.20 -3.34
CA ALA A 163 -10.18 9.48 -3.13
C ALA A 163 -11.61 9.43 -3.63
N TRP A 164 -11.82 8.95 -4.86
CA TRP A 164 -13.15 8.82 -5.45
C TRP A 164 -14.07 7.90 -4.62
N ASP A 165 -13.62 6.67 -4.36
CA ASP A 165 -14.42 5.70 -3.61
C ASP A 165 -14.71 6.22 -2.18
N SER A 166 -13.74 6.88 -1.54
CA SER A 166 -13.95 7.44 -0.20
C SER A 166 -14.90 8.63 -0.19
N ALA A 167 -14.91 9.47 -1.24
CA ALA A 167 -15.87 10.56 -1.36
C ALA A 167 -17.31 10.05 -1.50
N GLU A 168 -17.52 9.03 -2.35
CA GLU A 168 -18.81 8.36 -2.52
C GLU A 168 -19.29 7.72 -1.20
N LEU A 169 -18.40 7.01 -0.50
CA LEU A 169 -18.71 6.38 0.78
C LEU A 169 -18.94 7.40 1.88
N LEU A 170 -18.23 8.53 1.88
CA LEU A 170 -18.41 9.61 2.83
C LEU A 170 -19.82 10.20 2.73
N HIS A 171 -20.30 10.44 1.51
CA HIS A 171 -21.65 10.97 1.27
C HIS A 171 -22.75 10.03 1.76
N LYS A 172 -22.55 8.71 1.63
CA LYS A 172 -23.51 7.68 2.05
C LYS A 172 -23.37 7.27 3.52
N SER A 173 -22.29 7.66 4.18
CA SER A 173 -22.02 7.29 5.57
C SER A 173 -22.87 8.12 6.53
N ILE A 174 -23.65 7.44 7.37
CA ILE A 174 -24.47 8.09 8.42
C ILE A 174 -23.70 8.18 9.75
N ARG A 175 -22.69 7.30 9.95
CA ARG A 175 -21.98 7.17 11.23
C ARG A 175 -20.72 8.04 11.23
N LEU A 176 -20.57 8.86 12.28
CA LEU A 176 -19.39 9.72 12.48
C LEU A 176 -18.05 8.98 12.35
N GLY A 177 -17.96 7.74 12.87
CA GLY A 177 -16.73 6.96 12.80
C GLY A 177 -16.37 6.51 11.38
N ASP A 178 -17.36 6.17 10.55
CA ASP A 178 -17.15 5.81 9.15
C ASP A 178 -16.85 7.08 8.33
N GLN A 179 -17.59 8.16 8.58
CA GLN A 179 -17.34 9.48 7.98
C GLN A 179 -15.92 9.98 8.24
N ALA A 180 -15.45 9.93 9.49
CA ALA A 180 -14.09 10.35 9.85
C ALA A 180 -13.04 9.52 9.09
N MET A 181 -13.23 8.20 8.99
CA MET A 181 -12.28 7.34 8.30
C MET A 181 -12.27 7.57 6.78
N HIS A 182 -13.44 7.74 6.15
CA HIS A 182 -13.51 8.08 4.73
C HIS A 182 -12.93 9.47 4.45
N ALA A 183 -13.17 10.45 5.33
CA ALA A 183 -12.55 11.77 5.22
C ALA A 183 -11.02 11.68 5.32
N LEU A 184 -10.48 10.87 6.24
CA LEU A 184 -9.04 10.64 6.36
C LEU A 184 -8.45 9.99 5.11
N ILE A 185 -9.08 8.93 4.58
CA ILE A 185 -8.61 8.27 3.36
C ILE A 185 -8.70 9.23 2.17
N LEU A 186 -9.79 10.00 2.05
CA LEU A 186 -9.96 11.01 1.01
C LEU A 186 -8.85 12.08 1.06
N ILE A 187 -8.66 12.72 2.21
CA ILE A 187 -7.65 13.78 2.40
C ILE A 187 -6.24 13.20 2.16
N GLY A 188 -5.95 12.03 2.73
CA GLY A 188 -4.67 11.36 2.53
C GLY A 188 -4.41 11.01 1.06
N SER A 189 -5.43 10.55 0.34
CA SER A 189 -5.33 10.20 -1.08
C SER A 189 -5.15 11.44 -1.97
N VAL A 190 -5.89 12.52 -1.69
CA VAL A 190 -5.68 13.81 -2.38
C VAL A 190 -4.28 14.34 -2.09
N GLY A 191 -3.84 14.26 -0.83
CA GLY A 191 -2.49 14.65 -0.42
C GLY A 191 -1.41 13.87 -1.18
N LEU A 192 -1.54 12.54 -1.24
CA LEU A 192 -0.63 11.66 -1.99
C LEU A 192 -0.61 12.00 -3.49
N PHE A 193 -1.78 12.21 -4.10
CA PHE A 193 -1.87 12.61 -5.51
C PHE A 193 -1.15 13.93 -5.76
N MET A 194 -1.45 14.97 -4.96
CA MET A 194 -0.85 16.30 -5.12
C MET A 194 0.66 16.26 -4.85
N PHE A 195 1.09 15.51 -3.84
CA PHE A 195 2.51 15.33 -3.53
C PHE A 195 3.25 14.72 -4.73
N ASN A 196 2.70 13.64 -5.30
CA ASN A 196 3.32 13.00 -6.47
C ASN A 196 3.31 13.92 -7.70
N ALA A 197 2.20 14.59 -7.97
CA ALA A 197 2.03 15.44 -9.15
C ALA A 197 2.94 16.68 -9.14
N PHE A 198 3.11 17.32 -7.98
CA PHE A 198 3.78 18.62 -7.87
C PHE A 198 5.20 18.55 -7.32
N PHE A 199 5.57 17.48 -6.61
CA PHE A 199 6.89 17.36 -5.98
C PHE A 199 7.69 16.21 -6.58
N GLU A 200 7.19 14.97 -6.51
CA GLU A 200 7.95 13.78 -6.94
C GLU A 200 8.14 13.72 -8.46
N ILE A 201 7.06 13.76 -9.25
CA ILE A 201 7.16 13.63 -10.71
C ILE A 201 8.01 14.75 -11.33
N PRO A 202 7.81 16.04 -10.99
CA PRO A 202 8.66 17.12 -11.53
C PRO A 202 10.14 16.98 -11.16
N HIS A 203 10.47 16.34 -10.04
CA HIS A 203 11.85 16.07 -9.65
C HIS A 203 12.57 15.21 -10.71
N PHE A 204 11.89 14.20 -11.27
CA PHE A 204 12.47 13.34 -12.32
C PHE A 204 12.73 14.03 -13.66
N PHE A 205 12.03 15.14 -13.94
CA PHE A 205 12.24 15.92 -15.18
C PHE A 205 13.29 17.02 -15.02
N LYS A 206 13.48 17.54 -13.80
CA LYS A 206 14.49 18.58 -13.52
C LYS A 206 15.86 18.00 -13.20
N TYR A 207 15.91 16.78 -12.66
CA TYR A 207 17.16 16.12 -12.34
C TYR A 207 17.72 15.40 -13.58
N GLN A 208 18.53 16.11 -14.36
CA GLN A 208 19.43 15.48 -15.32
C GLN A 208 20.70 15.09 -14.55
N ARG A 209 20.97 13.79 -14.47
CA ARG A 209 22.22 13.28 -13.93
C ARG A 209 23.32 13.74 -14.89
N ASP A 210 24.19 14.64 -14.47
CA ASP A 210 25.30 15.11 -15.29
C ASP A 210 26.23 13.92 -15.60
N ASP A 211 26.16 13.42 -16.83
CA ASP A 211 26.98 12.32 -17.36
C ASP A 211 28.49 12.62 -17.40
N THR A 212 28.89 13.83 -16.99
CA THR A 212 30.29 14.30 -16.96
C THR A 212 31.06 13.83 -15.73
N SER A 213 30.37 13.31 -14.71
CA SER A 213 31.02 12.52 -13.66
C SER A 213 30.62 11.06 -13.85
N ALA A 214 31.59 10.19 -14.09
CA ALA A 214 31.45 8.74 -14.07
C ALA A 214 31.12 8.23 -12.65
N ALA A 215 30.12 8.84 -11.99
CA ALA A 215 29.58 8.45 -10.71
C ALA A 215 28.79 7.16 -10.94
N ARG A 216 29.54 6.06 -10.88
CA ARG A 216 29.09 4.67 -10.80
C ARG A 216 27.70 4.61 -10.18
N VAL A 217 26.72 4.07 -10.90
CA VAL A 217 25.42 3.75 -10.28
C VAL A 217 25.74 2.88 -9.07
N PRO A 218 25.42 3.34 -7.84
CA PRO A 218 25.74 2.57 -6.64
C PRO A 218 25.15 1.18 -6.76
N GLY A 219 25.89 0.16 -6.35
CA GLY A 219 25.36 -1.19 -6.29
C GLY A 219 24.12 -1.25 -5.39
N LEU A 220 23.28 -2.27 -5.59
CA LEU A 220 22.07 -2.51 -4.78
C LEU A 220 22.30 -2.54 -3.26
N TRP A 221 23.54 -2.87 -2.88
CA TRP A 221 24.01 -3.00 -1.50
C TRP A 221 24.91 -1.84 -1.06
N GLU A 222 25.14 -0.87 -1.93
CA GLU A 222 26.00 0.29 -1.68
C GLU A 222 25.13 1.50 -1.34
N CYS A 223 25.51 2.20 -0.27
CA CYS A 223 24.93 3.48 0.07
C CYS A 223 25.91 4.59 -0.29
N ILE A 224 25.46 5.61 -1.03
CA ILE A 224 26.14 6.90 -1.06
C ILE A 224 25.88 7.55 0.29
N GLN A 225 26.81 7.39 1.23
CA GLN A 225 26.69 7.98 2.55
C GLN A 225 27.13 9.44 2.54
N GLU A 226 26.17 10.33 2.73
CA GLU A 226 26.43 11.67 3.27
C GLU A 226 25.75 11.80 4.63
N LYS A 227 26.20 11.01 5.61
CA LYS A 227 25.60 10.94 6.96
C LYS A 227 25.51 12.30 7.65
N ASP A 228 26.52 13.15 7.42
CA ASP A 228 26.61 14.50 7.99
C ASP A 228 25.96 15.57 7.09
N SER A 229 25.26 15.16 6.03
CA SER A 229 24.55 16.09 5.16
C SER A 229 23.54 16.88 5.99
N PRO A 230 23.56 18.22 5.95
CA PRO A 230 22.56 19.04 6.64
C PRO A 230 21.14 18.80 6.09
N LEU A 231 21.03 18.12 4.95
CA LEU A 231 19.78 17.60 4.40
C LEU A 231 19.04 16.67 5.38
N TRP A 232 19.78 15.85 6.14
CA TRP A 232 19.17 14.92 7.10
C TRP A 232 18.53 15.64 8.27
N LEU A 233 19.10 16.75 8.76
CA LEU A 233 18.48 17.56 9.81
C LEU A 233 17.08 18.05 9.42
N LYS A 234 16.86 18.29 8.12
CA LYS A 234 15.55 18.72 7.59
C LYS A 234 14.61 17.54 7.32
N ARG A 235 15.13 16.45 6.75
CA ARG A 235 14.32 15.30 6.30
C ARG A 235 13.95 14.33 7.42
N LEU A 236 14.79 14.21 8.46
CA LEU A 236 14.60 13.22 9.52
C LEU A 236 13.34 13.41 10.36
N PRO A 237 13.03 14.62 10.87
CA PRO A 237 11.79 14.81 11.61
C PRO A 237 10.57 14.51 10.75
N PHE A 238 10.62 14.88 9.48
CA PHE A 238 9.55 14.59 8.51
C PHE A 238 9.37 13.08 8.33
N PHE A 239 10.41 12.33 7.98
CA PHE A 239 10.31 10.88 7.76
C PHE A 239 9.86 10.14 9.02
N PHE A 240 10.41 10.49 10.18
CA PHE A 240 10.03 9.86 11.44
C PHE A 240 8.54 10.10 11.74
N CYS A 241 8.09 11.35 11.72
CA CYS A 241 6.69 11.69 11.97
C CYS A 241 5.75 11.09 10.92
N TYR A 242 6.18 11.07 9.66
CA TYR A 242 5.43 10.45 8.56
C TYR A 242 5.21 8.96 8.80
N PHE A 243 6.27 8.18 9.06
CA PHE A 243 6.14 6.73 9.26
C PHE A 243 5.39 6.37 10.54
N ILE A 244 5.60 7.13 11.63
CA ILE A 244 4.83 6.96 12.86
C ILE A 244 3.35 7.29 12.61
N GLY A 245 3.04 8.42 11.96
CA GLY A 245 1.67 8.80 11.62
C GLY A 245 0.97 7.77 10.71
N CYS A 246 1.70 7.23 9.73
CA CYS A 246 1.21 6.16 8.86
C CYS A 246 0.89 4.88 9.65
N SER A 247 1.78 4.48 10.57
CA SER A 247 1.56 3.28 11.38
C SER A 247 0.30 3.38 12.25
N TRP A 248 0.08 4.52 12.92
CA TRP A 248 -1.14 4.78 13.70
C TRP A 248 -2.39 4.81 12.83
N SER A 249 -2.30 5.41 11.64
CA SER A 249 -3.40 5.44 10.68
C SER A 249 -3.79 4.04 10.22
N SER A 250 -2.82 3.16 9.96
CA SER A 250 -3.08 1.76 9.62
C SER A 250 -3.76 1.01 10.75
N VAL A 251 -3.30 1.16 12.00
CA VAL A 251 -3.96 0.54 13.15
C VAL A 251 -5.41 1.01 13.26
N ALA A 252 -5.66 2.31 13.04
CA ALA A 252 -7.02 2.87 13.07
C ALA A 252 -7.92 2.26 11.98
N VAL A 253 -7.43 2.09 10.76
CA VAL A 253 -8.16 1.42 9.65
C VAL A 253 -8.49 -0.04 10.01
N ALA A 254 -7.51 -0.81 10.48
CA ALA A 254 -7.72 -2.21 10.89
C ALA A 254 -8.72 -2.33 12.04
N TYR A 255 -8.63 -1.46 13.04
CA TYR A 255 -9.56 -1.44 14.16
C TYR A 255 -10.99 -1.15 13.70
N ARG A 256 -11.17 -0.14 12.83
CA ARG A 256 -12.49 0.19 12.28
C ARG A 256 -13.06 -0.93 11.42
N PHE A 257 -12.22 -1.57 10.61
CA PHE A 257 -12.60 -2.75 9.85
C PHE A 257 -13.13 -3.87 10.76
N ALA A 258 -12.38 -4.23 11.81
CA ALA A 258 -12.79 -5.27 12.76
C ALA A 258 -14.09 -4.92 13.51
N LEU A 259 -14.31 -3.66 13.87
CA LEU A 259 -15.57 -3.20 14.46
C LEU A 259 -16.74 -3.31 13.47
N GLY A 260 -16.51 -2.94 12.22
CA GLY A 260 -17.50 -3.05 11.15
C GLY A 260 -17.97 -4.49 10.98
N LEU A 261 -17.01 -5.42 10.92
CA LEU A 261 -17.29 -6.85 10.83
C LEU A 261 -18.07 -7.35 12.05
N LYS A 262 -17.62 -7.06 13.28
CA LYS A 262 -18.30 -7.53 14.52
C LYS A 262 -19.78 -7.12 14.55
N ARG A 263 -20.08 -5.92 14.07
CA ARG A 263 -21.46 -5.40 14.01
C ARG A 263 -22.30 -6.13 12.96
N ALA A 264 -21.75 -6.42 11.79
CA ALA A 264 -22.44 -7.20 10.77
C ALA A 264 -22.78 -8.61 11.29
N ALA A 265 -21.84 -9.27 11.97
CA ALA A 265 -22.08 -10.58 12.59
C ALA A 265 -23.17 -10.53 13.68
N ALA A 266 -23.20 -9.47 14.49
CA ALA A 266 -24.24 -9.29 15.51
C ALA A 266 -25.63 -9.03 14.91
N ALA A 267 -25.71 -8.31 13.78
CA ALA A 267 -26.96 -8.08 13.06
C ALA A 267 -27.53 -9.37 12.46
N ALA A 268 -26.67 -10.19 11.82
CA ALA A 268 -27.07 -11.48 11.24
C ALA A 268 -27.62 -12.47 12.29
N ARG A 269 -27.14 -12.42 13.54
CA ARG A 269 -27.67 -13.25 14.64
C ARG A 269 -29.02 -12.79 15.18
N ARG A 270 -29.43 -11.55 14.88
CA ARG A 270 -30.68 -10.96 15.37
C ARG A 270 -31.84 -11.09 14.39
N GLU A 271 -31.58 -11.44 13.12
CA GLU A 271 -32.66 -11.81 12.21
C GLU A 271 -33.27 -13.14 12.68
N PRO A 272 -34.55 -13.17 13.12
CA PRO A 272 -35.21 -14.41 13.43
C PRO A 272 -35.22 -15.26 12.16
N GLN A 273 -34.88 -16.55 12.26
CA GLN A 273 -35.27 -17.52 11.25
C GLN A 273 -36.78 -17.38 11.04
N LYS A 274 -37.21 -16.64 10.01
CA LYS A 274 -38.57 -16.78 9.50
C LYS A 274 -38.69 -18.25 9.14
N SER A 275 -39.47 -18.97 9.92
CA SER A 275 -39.71 -20.39 9.76
C SER A 275 -40.06 -20.65 8.30
N LYS A 276 -39.31 -21.56 7.67
CA LYS A 276 -39.86 -22.37 6.61
C LYS A 276 -40.98 -23.19 7.25
N THR A 277 -42.17 -22.62 7.25
CA THR A 277 -43.43 -23.32 7.43
C THR A 277 -44.06 -23.35 6.06
N GLU A 278 -43.76 -24.40 5.33
CA GLU A 278 -44.67 -25.08 4.40
C GLU A 278 -44.52 -26.58 4.64
#